data_AF-A0A838UHV3-F1
#
_entry.id   AF-A0A838UHV3-F1
#
_cell.length_a   1.000
_cell.length_b   1.000
_cell.length_c   1.000
_cell.angle_alpha   90.00
_cell.angle_beta   90.00
_cell.angle_gamma   90.00
#
_symmetry.space_group_name_H-M   'P 1'
#
loop_
_entity.id
_entity.type
_entity.pdbx_description
1 polymer ?
#
loop_
_entity_poly.entity_id
_entity_poly.type
_entity_poly.pdbx_seq_one_letter_code
_entity_poly.pdbx_strand_id
1 'polypeptide(L)'
;MFGFAKRVSAERAGRSLAQKALDPGACLKQANRLPGRPDHDPIACCEIAFAKAGTLKHVIADTQGAALAGRMNAAVDAAVEETFAGAHTAETRAHYGSEDLREIAARAVAQYQVDGFWADRVAQTLGRRLRQAGRPSAEAARIFTDLTQETVLALFKLRLV
;
A
#
# COMPACT_ATOMS: atom_id res chain seq x y z
N MET A 1 -2.92 30.79 -13.45
CA MET A 1 -3.39 30.55 -12.06
C MET A 1 -4.04 29.17 -11.85
N PHE A 2 -4.68 28.56 -12.86
CA PHE A 2 -5.33 27.23 -12.76
C PHE A 2 -4.42 26.03 -12.47
N GLY A 3 -3.11 26.14 -12.73
CA GLY A 3 -2.16 25.05 -12.50
C GLY A 3 -1.88 24.77 -11.02
N PHE A 4 -1.85 25.80 -10.16
CA PHE A 4 -1.45 25.61 -8.75
C PHE A 4 -2.53 24.92 -7.91
N ALA A 5 -3.80 25.30 -8.11
CA ALA A 5 -4.94 24.68 -7.41
C ALA A 5 -5.10 23.19 -7.76
N LYS A 6 -4.92 22.80 -9.05
CA LYS A 6 -4.94 21.39 -9.45
C LYS A 6 -3.78 20.59 -8.85
N ARG A 7 -2.60 21.20 -8.66
CA ARG A 7 -1.44 20.55 -8.05
C ARG A 7 -1.66 20.23 -6.58
N VAL A 8 -2.12 21.21 -5.81
CA VAL A 8 -2.44 21.02 -4.38
C VAL A 8 -3.58 20.01 -4.20
N SER A 9 -4.55 19.99 -5.12
CA SER A 9 -5.63 19.00 -5.12
C SER A 9 -5.12 17.56 -5.35
N ALA A 10 -4.14 17.36 -6.25
CA ALA A 10 -3.55 16.05 -6.52
C ALA A 10 -2.77 15.50 -5.33
N GLU A 11 -1.89 16.31 -4.75
CA GLU A 11 -1.08 15.92 -3.60
C GLU A 11 -1.98 15.60 -2.39
N ARG A 12 -3.01 16.40 -2.16
CA ARG A 12 -4.01 16.15 -1.11
C ARG A 12 -4.81 14.87 -1.37
N ALA A 13 -5.18 14.60 -2.62
CA ALA A 13 -5.89 13.38 -3.00
C ALA A 13 -5.00 12.14 -2.77
N GLY A 14 -3.76 12.16 -3.24
CA GLY A 14 -2.80 11.06 -3.04
C GLY A 14 -2.56 10.78 -1.56
N ARG A 15 -2.30 11.82 -0.76
CA ARG A 15 -2.13 11.69 0.69
C ARG A 15 -3.39 11.18 1.39
N SER A 16 -4.57 11.66 1.02
CA SER A 16 -5.83 11.20 1.64
C SER A 16 -6.11 9.73 1.34
N LEU A 17 -5.86 9.27 0.10
CA LEU A 17 -5.98 7.86 -0.27
C LEU A 17 -4.99 7.01 0.52
N ALA A 18 -3.74 7.46 0.62
CA ALA A 18 -2.70 6.76 1.38
C ALA A 18 -3.04 6.66 2.87
N GLN A 19 -3.45 7.76 3.51
CA GLN A 19 -3.83 7.75 4.94
C GLN A 19 -4.96 6.77 5.23
N LYS A 20 -5.96 6.68 4.35
CA LYS A 20 -7.05 5.70 4.50
C LYS A 20 -6.55 4.26 4.29
N ALA A 21 -5.74 4.03 3.26
CA ALA A 21 -5.27 2.69 2.91
C ALA A 21 -4.27 2.14 3.92
N LEU A 22 -3.40 3.00 4.45
CA LEU A 22 -2.26 2.67 5.30
C LEU A 22 -2.55 2.81 6.80
N ASP A 23 -3.80 3.04 7.19
CA ASP A 23 -4.21 3.10 8.60
C ASP A 23 -3.71 1.85 9.36
N PRO A 24 -2.82 2.02 10.37
CA PRO A 24 -2.22 0.88 11.07
C PRO A 24 -3.26 0.00 11.78
N GLY A 25 -4.33 0.59 12.29
CA GLY A 25 -5.42 -0.15 12.95
C GLY A 25 -6.18 -1.06 11.97
N ALA A 26 -6.47 -0.56 10.78
CA ALA A 26 -7.11 -1.32 9.71
C ALA A 26 -6.16 -2.41 9.15
N CYS A 27 -4.88 -2.08 8.95
CA CYS A 27 -3.88 -3.06 8.49
C CYS A 27 -3.67 -4.18 9.52
N LEU A 28 -3.67 -3.86 10.81
CA LEU A 28 -3.59 -4.84 11.89
C LEU A 28 -4.83 -5.74 11.93
N LYS A 29 -6.03 -5.16 11.81
CA LYS A 29 -7.28 -5.94 11.72
C LYS A 29 -7.28 -6.89 10.55
N GLN A 30 -6.70 -6.51 9.41
CA GLN A 30 -6.58 -7.36 8.24
C GLN A 30 -5.49 -8.43 8.39
N ALA A 31 -4.35 -8.08 9.01
CA ALA A 31 -3.30 -9.03 9.36
C ALA A 31 -3.83 -10.17 10.25
N ASN A 32 -4.64 -9.83 11.26
CA ASN A 32 -5.26 -10.80 12.16
C ASN A 32 -6.28 -11.73 11.46
N ARG A 33 -6.77 -11.39 10.27
CA ARG A 33 -7.65 -12.28 9.48
C ARG A 33 -6.88 -13.28 8.63
N LEU A 34 -5.55 -13.14 8.53
CA LEU A 34 -4.73 -14.06 7.75
C LEU A 34 -4.51 -15.36 8.56
N PRO A 35 -4.88 -16.53 8.02
CA PRO A 35 -4.77 -17.78 8.76
C PRO A 35 -3.31 -18.16 9.02
N GLY A 36 -3.08 -18.77 10.19
CA GLY A 36 -1.78 -19.31 10.59
C GLY A 36 -0.81 -18.29 11.21
N ARG A 37 -1.33 -17.17 11.72
CA ARG A 37 -0.52 -16.13 12.37
C ARG A 37 -0.95 -15.85 13.81
N PRO A 38 -0.01 -15.47 14.68
CA PRO A 38 -0.36 -14.97 16.00
C PRO A 38 -1.19 -13.70 15.88
N ASP A 39 -2.12 -13.52 16.81
CA ASP A 39 -2.85 -12.27 16.95
C ASP A 39 -1.85 -11.12 17.15
N HIS A 40 -2.09 -10.02 16.45
CA HIS A 40 -1.29 -8.80 16.52
C HIS A 40 0.14 -8.91 15.96
N ASP A 41 0.37 -9.67 14.89
CA ASP A 41 1.66 -9.73 14.19
C ASP A 41 2.01 -8.35 13.54
N PRO A 42 2.95 -7.57 14.11
CA PRO A 42 3.28 -6.23 13.61
C PRO A 42 3.96 -6.28 12.24
N ILE A 43 4.58 -7.41 11.90
CA ILE A 43 5.25 -7.63 10.61
C ILE A 43 4.19 -7.78 9.53
N ALA A 44 3.18 -8.62 9.75
CA ALA A 44 2.09 -8.80 8.80
C ALA A 44 1.31 -7.48 8.57
N CYS A 45 1.15 -6.65 9.60
CA CYS A 45 0.58 -5.31 9.47
C CYS A 45 1.41 -4.44 8.50
N CYS A 46 2.74 -4.42 8.65
CA CYS A 46 3.64 -3.65 7.78
C CYS A 46 3.61 -4.16 6.33
N GLU A 47 3.65 -5.49 6.11
CA GLU A 47 3.61 -6.05 4.76
C GLU A 47 2.30 -5.71 4.04
N ILE A 48 1.17 -5.79 4.73
CA ILE A 48 -0.13 -5.39 4.17
C ILE A 48 -0.10 -3.91 3.79
N ALA A 49 0.39 -3.03 4.66
CA ALA A 49 0.46 -1.61 4.37
C ALA A 49 1.32 -1.31 3.13
N PHE A 50 2.51 -1.89 3.02
CA PHE A 50 3.38 -1.67 1.86
C PHE A 50 2.78 -2.23 0.57
N ALA A 51 2.16 -3.41 0.64
CA ALA A 51 1.45 -3.98 -0.49
C ALA A 51 0.29 -3.08 -0.95
N LYS A 52 -0.47 -2.50 -0.01
CA LYS A 52 -1.52 -1.51 -0.32
C LYS A 52 -0.96 -0.22 -0.93
N ALA A 53 0.17 0.28 -0.45
CA ALA A 53 0.82 1.46 -1.03
C ALA A 53 1.22 1.21 -2.50
N GLY A 54 1.81 0.04 -2.78
CA GLY A 54 2.10 -0.40 -4.14
C GLY A 54 0.84 -0.44 -5.01
N THR A 55 -0.23 -1.06 -4.52
CA THR A 55 -1.53 -1.13 -5.21
C THR A 55 -2.11 0.23 -5.52
N LEU A 56 -2.10 1.13 -4.53
CA LEU A 56 -2.63 2.47 -4.69
C LEU A 56 -1.88 3.24 -5.79
N LYS A 57 -0.55 3.18 -5.81
CA LYS A 57 0.27 3.89 -6.80
C LYS A 57 0.04 3.41 -8.23
N HIS A 58 -0.26 2.13 -8.41
CA HIS A 58 -0.60 1.56 -9.71
C HIS A 58 -1.97 2.00 -10.19
N VAL A 59 -2.99 1.87 -9.35
CA VAL A 59 -4.35 2.30 -9.71
C VAL A 59 -4.36 3.79 -10.07
N ILE A 60 -3.57 4.61 -9.36
CA ILE A 60 -3.36 6.01 -9.71
C ILE A 60 -2.70 6.16 -11.09
N ALA A 61 -1.63 5.41 -11.38
CA ALA A 61 -0.95 5.48 -12.66
C ALA A 61 -1.83 5.04 -13.84
N ASP A 62 -2.68 4.03 -13.64
CA ASP A 62 -3.58 3.49 -14.67
C ASP A 62 -4.79 4.38 -14.94
N THR A 63 -5.22 5.16 -13.94
CA THR A 63 -6.45 5.97 -14.05
C THR A 63 -6.18 7.45 -14.31
N GLN A 64 -4.99 7.95 -14.00
CA GLN A 64 -4.65 9.38 -14.09
C GLN A 64 -3.59 9.63 -15.16
N GLY A 65 -3.61 10.83 -15.75
CA GLY A 65 -2.52 11.26 -16.64
C GLY A 65 -1.17 11.32 -15.91
N ALA A 66 -0.08 10.98 -16.62
CA ALA A 66 1.26 10.79 -16.03
C ALA A 66 1.73 11.90 -15.07
N ALA A 67 1.49 13.18 -15.43
CA ALA A 67 1.89 14.32 -14.60
C ALA A 67 1.11 14.44 -13.28
N LEU A 68 -0.15 13.96 -13.26
CA LEU A 68 -0.99 13.93 -12.08
C LEU A 68 -0.69 12.69 -11.23
N ALA A 69 -0.57 11.54 -11.88
CA ALA A 69 -0.18 10.28 -11.26
C ALA A 69 1.15 10.41 -10.51
N GLY A 70 2.17 11.03 -11.12
CA GLY A 70 3.46 11.25 -10.48
C GLY A 70 3.38 12.04 -9.17
N ARG A 71 2.54 13.08 -9.10
CA ARG A 71 2.34 13.88 -7.89
C ARG A 71 1.60 13.12 -6.81
N MET A 72 0.54 12.42 -7.19
CA MET A 72 -0.24 11.60 -6.27
C MET A 72 0.64 10.48 -5.69
N ASN A 73 1.43 9.82 -6.53
CA ASN A 73 2.35 8.77 -6.10
C ASN A 73 3.44 9.29 -5.15
N ALA A 74 4.00 10.48 -5.41
CA ALA A 74 4.93 11.12 -4.48
C ALA A 74 4.28 11.43 -3.12
N ALA A 75 3.00 11.82 -3.11
CA ALA A 75 2.24 12.03 -1.87
C ALA A 75 1.92 10.72 -1.13
N VAL A 76 1.72 9.62 -1.86
CA VAL A 76 1.61 8.27 -1.26
C VAL A 76 2.93 7.87 -0.60
N ASP A 77 4.06 8.08 -1.28
CA ASP A 77 5.39 7.77 -0.73
C ASP A 77 5.66 8.58 0.55
N ALA A 78 5.37 9.88 0.55
CA ALA A 78 5.49 10.71 1.75
C ALA A 78 4.62 10.20 2.92
N ALA A 79 3.39 9.74 2.65
CA ALA A 79 2.50 9.20 3.67
C ALA A 79 2.98 7.85 4.22
N VAL A 80 3.60 7.00 3.39
CA VAL A 80 4.28 5.78 3.84
C VAL A 80 5.41 6.17 4.80
N GLU A 81 6.28 7.10 4.40
CA GLU A 81 7.37 7.55 5.25
C GLU A 81 6.88 8.09 6.60
N GLU A 82 5.87 8.96 6.59
CA GLU A 82 5.24 9.51 7.80
C GLU A 82 4.66 8.41 8.70
N THR A 83 3.98 7.42 8.12
CA THR A 83 3.31 6.33 8.87
C THR A 83 4.31 5.40 9.54
N PHE A 84 5.47 5.17 8.91
CA PHE A 84 6.45 4.18 9.35
C PHE A 84 7.74 4.76 9.94
N ALA A 85 7.87 6.10 10.02
CA ALA A 85 9.05 6.78 10.59
C ALA A 85 9.41 6.38 12.04
N GLY A 86 8.48 5.78 12.79
CA GLY A 86 8.69 5.32 14.17
C GLY A 86 8.69 3.80 14.36
N ALA A 87 8.57 2.99 13.30
CA ALA A 87 8.26 1.55 13.40
C ALA A 87 9.48 0.64 13.71
N HIS A 88 10.62 1.20 14.11
CA HIS A 88 11.90 0.50 14.38
C HIS A 88 11.94 -0.26 15.72
N THR A 89 10.93 -1.08 15.99
CA THR A 89 10.94 -1.97 17.16
C THR A 89 12.01 -3.06 17.03
N ALA A 90 12.33 -3.72 18.14
CA ALA A 90 13.26 -4.86 18.12
C ALA A 90 12.70 -6.03 17.29
N GLU A 91 11.37 -6.19 17.29
CA GLU A 91 10.68 -7.25 16.54
C GLU A 91 10.72 -7.04 15.03
N THR A 92 10.58 -5.79 14.56
CA THR A 92 10.68 -5.48 13.12
C THR A 92 12.11 -5.64 12.62
N ARG A 93 13.12 -5.28 13.42
CA ARG A 93 14.54 -5.57 13.13
C ARG A 93 14.90 -7.06 13.17
N ALA A 94 14.31 -7.83 14.08
CA ALA A 94 14.57 -9.28 14.12
C ALA A 94 14.05 -10.01 12.87
N HIS A 95 12.98 -9.50 12.24
CA HIS A 95 12.36 -10.13 11.07
C HIS A 95 12.97 -9.68 9.74
N TYR A 96 13.24 -8.37 9.59
CA TYR A 96 13.80 -7.82 8.36
C TYR A 96 15.32 -7.57 8.42
N GLY A 97 15.97 -7.97 9.51
CA GLY A 97 17.39 -7.72 9.74
C GLY A 97 17.68 -6.28 10.18
N SER A 98 18.91 -5.82 9.98
CA SER A 98 19.31 -4.44 10.28
C SER A 98 18.73 -3.40 9.31
N GLU A 99 17.89 -3.81 8.37
CA GLU A 99 17.32 -2.95 7.33
C GLU A 99 16.22 -2.05 7.89
N ASP A 100 16.20 -0.81 7.42
CA ASP A 100 15.21 0.20 7.81
C ASP A 100 13.83 -0.15 7.20
N LEU A 101 12.75 -0.10 8.00
CA LEU A 101 11.39 -0.34 7.51
C LEU A 101 10.98 0.59 6.37
N ARG A 102 11.53 1.80 6.31
CA ARG A 102 11.40 2.74 5.20
C ARG A 102 12.06 2.21 3.93
N GLU A 103 13.26 1.63 4.03
CA GLU A 103 13.95 1.00 2.89
C GLU A 103 13.25 -0.27 2.43
N ILE A 104 12.68 -1.03 3.36
CA ILE A 104 11.82 -2.19 3.06
C ILE A 104 10.53 -1.73 2.39
N ALA A 105 9.90 -0.65 2.88
CA ALA A 105 8.72 -0.05 2.29
C ALA A 105 8.98 0.39 0.85
N ALA A 106 10.05 1.15 0.63
CA ALA A 106 10.42 1.66 -0.69
C ALA A 106 10.72 0.52 -1.67
N ARG A 107 11.46 -0.52 -1.25
CA ARG A 107 11.72 -1.70 -2.09
C ARG A 107 10.49 -2.54 -2.32
N ALA A 108 9.61 -2.71 -1.33
CA ALA A 108 8.35 -3.44 -1.50
C ALA A 108 7.45 -2.72 -2.51
N VAL A 109 7.28 -1.41 -2.36
CA VAL A 109 6.54 -0.57 -3.31
C VAL A 109 7.15 -0.69 -4.71
N ALA A 110 8.47 -0.55 -4.84
CA ALA A 110 9.16 -0.68 -6.13
C ALA A 110 9.02 -2.10 -6.72
N GLN A 111 9.10 -3.14 -5.91
CA GLN A 111 8.95 -4.53 -6.36
C GLN A 111 7.53 -4.81 -6.86
N TYR A 112 6.52 -4.34 -6.12
CA TYR A 112 5.13 -4.43 -6.59
C TYR A 112 4.88 -3.55 -7.83
N GLN A 113 5.78 -2.60 -8.14
CA GLN A 113 5.78 -1.76 -9.34
C GLN A 113 6.30 -2.41 -10.62
N VAL A 114 7.28 -3.31 -10.53
CA VAL A 114 7.95 -3.88 -11.73
C VAL A 114 7.19 -5.05 -12.37
N ASP A 115 6.36 -5.79 -11.61
CA ASP A 115 5.89 -7.13 -12.02
C ASP A 115 4.62 -7.20 -12.90
N GLY A 116 4.09 -6.09 -13.42
CA GLY A 116 2.85 -6.09 -14.21
C GLY A 116 1.63 -6.41 -13.33
N PHE A 117 0.90 -5.36 -12.99
CA PHE A 117 0.11 -5.30 -11.76
C PHE A 117 -1.22 -6.08 -11.79
N TRP A 118 -1.39 -7.04 -10.87
CA TRP A 118 -2.70 -7.65 -10.56
C TRP A 118 -2.82 -7.90 -9.05
N ALA A 119 -3.95 -7.55 -8.45
CA ALA A 119 -4.27 -7.78 -7.03
C ALA A 119 -3.97 -9.23 -6.60
N ASP A 120 -4.22 -10.19 -7.50
CA ASP A 120 -3.92 -11.60 -7.29
C ASP A 120 -2.43 -11.91 -7.16
N ARG A 121 -1.55 -11.22 -7.89
CA ARG A 121 -0.09 -11.40 -7.76
C ARG A 121 0.45 -10.80 -6.47
N VAL A 122 -0.09 -9.65 -6.04
CA VAL A 122 0.25 -9.08 -4.73
C VAL A 122 -0.18 -10.03 -3.62
N ALA A 123 -1.42 -10.56 -3.70
CA ALA A 123 -1.92 -11.55 -2.76
C ALA A 123 -1.11 -12.85 -2.78
N GLN A 124 -0.62 -13.30 -3.94
CA GLN A 124 0.24 -14.48 -4.05
C GLN A 124 1.63 -14.25 -3.46
N THR A 125 2.24 -13.10 -3.73
CA THR A 125 3.56 -12.75 -3.16
C THR A 125 3.47 -12.56 -1.65
N LEU A 126 2.41 -11.89 -1.17
CA LEU A 126 2.13 -11.77 0.25
C LEU A 126 1.85 -13.15 0.87
N GLY A 127 1.05 -13.99 0.23
CA GLY A 127 0.81 -15.38 0.67
C GLY A 127 2.11 -16.19 0.77
N ARG A 128 3.00 -16.11 -0.22
CA ARG A 128 4.32 -16.77 -0.19
C ARG A 128 5.19 -16.26 0.96
N ARG A 129 5.31 -14.94 1.14
CA ARG A 129 6.12 -14.32 2.22
C ARG A 129 5.57 -14.65 3.60
N LEU A 130 4.25 -14.63 3.74
CA LEU A 130 3.57 -14.96 4.97
C LEU A 130 3.48 -16.48 5.24
N ARG A 131 4.14 -17.33 4.42
CA ARG A 131 4.23 -18.80 4.54
C ARG A 131 2.91 -19.56 4.32
N GLN A 132 2.06 -19.08 3.41
CA GLN A 132 0.92 -19.85 2.92
C GLN A 132 1.29 -20.55 1.60
N ALA A 133 1.26 -21.89 1.61
CA ALA A 133 1.56 -22.69 0.44
C ALA A 133 0.46 -22.56 -0.64
N GLY A 134 0.86 -22.19 -1.85
CA GLY A 134 0.20 -22.58 -3.11
C GLY A 134 -1.06 -21.82 -3.56
N ARG A 135 -1.68 -20.99 -2.73
CA ARG A 135 -2.78 -20.10 -3.17
C ARG A 135 -2.69 -18.75 -2.46
N PRO A 136 -3.00 -17.61 -3.12
CA PRO A 136 -3.27 -16.39 -2.37
C PRO A 136 -4.39 -16.72 -1.39
N SER A 137 -4.23 -16.44 -0.10
CA SER A 137 -5.35 -16.50 0.83
C SER A 137 -6.50 -15.72 0.19
N ALA A 138 -7.69 -16.32 0.07
CA ALA A 138 -8.85 -15.63 -0.47
C ALA A 138 -9.10 -14.29 0.26
N GLU A 139 -8.69 -14.22 1.53
CA GLU A 139 -8.72 -13.00 2.34
C GLU A 139 -7.68 -11.96 1.86
N ALA A 140 -6.45 -12.38 1.55
CA ALA A 140 -5.43 -11.50 0.99
C ALA A 140 -5.85 -10.95 -0.39
N ALA A 141 -6.42 -11.79 -1.26
CA ALA A 141 -6.91 -11.36 -2.57
C ALA A 141 -8.05 -10.33 -2.45
N ARG A 142 -8.98 -10.55 -1.52
CA ARG A 142 -10.08 -9.61 -1.24
C ARG A 142 -9.57 -8.25 -0.78
N ILE A 143 -8.61 -8.20 0.14
CA ILE A 143 -8.02 -6.93 0.62
C ILE A 143 -7.56 -6.04 -0.54
N PHE A 144 -6.86 -6.60 -1.51
CA PHE A 144 -6.33 -5.83 -2.65
C PHE A 144 -7.38 -5.54 -3.73
N THR A 145 -8.38 -6.41 -3.87
CA THR A 145 -9.52 -6.17 -4.77
C THR A 145 -10.38 -5.02 -4.27
N ASP A 146 -10.74 -5.03 -2.99
CA ASP A 146 -11.52 -3.98 -2.34
C ASP A 146 -10.77 -2.64 -2.41
N LEU A 147 -9.47 -2.64 -2.10
CA LEU A 147 -8.63 -1.44 -2.22
C LEU A 147 -8.63 -0.88 -3.65
N THR A 148 -8.50 -1.75 -4.66
CA THR A 148 -8.53 -1.34 -6.07
C THR A 148 -9.84 -0.65 -6.41
N GLN A 149 -10.98 -1.29 -6.07
CA GLN A 149 -12.31 -0.74 -6.34
C GLN A 149 -12.55 0.58 -5.60
N GLU A 150 -12.23 0.65 -4.31
CA GLU A 150 -12.37 1.87 -3.51
C GLU A 150 -11.54 3.02 -4.06
N THR A 151 -10.30 2.73 -4.49
CA THR A 151 -9.38 3.72 -5.05
C THR A 151 -9.92 4.26 -6.37
N VAL A 152 -10.35 3.38 -7.28
CA VAL A 152 -10.96 3.78 -8.56
C VAL A 152 -12.18 4.66 -8.31
N LEU A 153 -13.09 4.25 -7.42
CA LEU A 153 -14.28 5.01 -7.07
C LEU A 153 -13.94 6.39 -6.48
N ALA A 154 -12.93 6.47 -5.61
CA ALA A 154 -12.48 7.71 -5.02
C ALA A 154 -11.88 8.66 -6.07
N LEU A 155 -11.06 8.14 -6.98
CA LEU A 155 -10.47 8.90 -8.08
C LEU A 155 -11.53 9.46 -9.04
N PHE A 156 -12.56 8.66 -9.37
CA PHE A 156 -13.72 9.15 -10.14
C PHE A 156 -14.47 10.27 -9.42
N LYS A 157 -14.74 10.13 -8.11
CA LYS A 157 -15.45 11.15 -7.32
C LYS A 157 -14.70 12.48 -7.24
N LEU A 158 -13.38 12.44 -7.29
CA LEU A 158 -12.53 13.63 -7.23
C LEU A 158 -12.52 14.43 -8.55
N ARG A 159 -13.19 13.96 -9.61
CA ARG A 159 -13.25 14.62 -10.94
C ARG A 159 -11.86 15.03 -11.45
N LEU A 160 -10.88 14.18 -11.17
CA LEU A 160 -9.51 14.32 -11.68
C LEU A 160 -9.34 13.69 -13.08
N VAL A 161 -10.43 13.15 -13.62
CA VAL A 161 -10.60 12.61 -14.97
C VAL A 161 -11.11 13.70 -15.91
#